data_AF-A0A437M6M3-F1
#
_entry.id   AF-A0A437M6M3-F1
#
_cell.length_a   1.000
_cell.length_b   1.000
_cell.length_c   1.000
_cell.angle_alpha   90.00
_cell.angle_beta   90.00
_cell.angle_gamma   90.00
#
_symmetry.space_group_name_H-M   'P 1'
#
loop_
_entity.id
_entity.type
_entity.pdbx_description
1 polymer ?
#
loop_
_entity_poly.entity_id
_entity_poly.type
_entity_poly.pdbx_seq_one_letter_code
_entity_poly.pdbx_strand_id
1 'polypeptide(L)'
;MKLPLLALTVAVSTTAILSLPATAARRAPAGPQLKVVTSGSEQALQLGATVLSRPFGAQLIDRMTVTGRYPFKGGHYFLVEGQGGSECPARYVVVQAPTGQTPTVSAPFGTCSTGASASARTGALVITMPGQPGGGSFVRYAYAQGAVKPIAGDPEMAEAAVAPPLAQCVDYGTASAAGPADYRTELDRSLPTDWRKRSRIAKAEVSQEQLRGLVSSLACLATWPGAERSVTKAAVPLFSSSRYGKASFAALDTTARDLDSDPGLRANARAFAANMHFLVDRREAF
;
A
#
# COMPACT_ATOMS: atom_id res chain seq x y z
N MET A 1 100.54 -32.92 10.35
CA MET A 1 99.24 -32.85 9.65
C MET A 1 98.12 -32.86 10.68
N LYS A 2 97.42 -31.73 10.87
CA LYS A 2 95.99 -31.62 11.24
C LYS A 2 95.61 -30.12 11.28
N LEU A 3 94.52 -29.81 10.59
CA LEU A 3 94.01 -28.49 10.20
C LEU A 3 93.39 -27.69 11.37
N PRO A 4 93.24 -26.35 11.20
CA PRO A 4 92.57 -25.46 12.14
C PRO A 4 91.04 -25.52 11.98
N LEU A 5 90.30 -25.39 13.09
CA LEU A 5 88.84 -25.25 13.09
C LEU A 5 88.47 -23.79 13.33
N LEU A 6 88.00 -23.10 12.29
CA LEU A 6 87.39 -21.78 12.36
C LEU A 6 86.00 -21.89 13.01
N ALA A 7 85.78 -21.16 14.10
CA ALA A 7 84.47 -21.00 14.72
C ALA A 7 83.70 -19.86 14.02
N LEU A 8 82.63 -20.22 13.33
CA LEU A 8 81.69 -19.31 12.66
C LEU A 8 80.75 -18.70 13.71
N THR A 9 80.80 -17.39 13.92
CA THR A 9 79.88 -16.67 14.81
C THR A 9 78.66 -16.22 14.01
N VAL A 10 77.48 -16.76 14.32
CA VAL A 10 76.20 -16.38 13.70
C VAL A 10 75.58 -15.24 14.51
N ALA A 11 75.40 -14.08 13.88
CA ALA A 11 74.67 -12.95 14.44
C ALA A 11 73.15 -13.18 14.30
N VAL A 12 72.43 -13.22 15.43
CA VAL A 12 70.97 -13.32 15.47
C VAL A 12 70.40 -11.90 15.51
N SER A 13 69.84 -11.45 14.38
CA SER A 13 69.11 -10.18 14.27
C SER A 13 67.72 -10.31 14.90
N THR A 14 67.49 -9.64 16.02
CA THR A 14 66.18 -9.56 16.68
C THR A 14 65.29 -8.55 15.95
N THR A 15 64.28 -9.03 15.24
CA THR A 15 63.27 -8.18 14.58
C THR A 15 62.20 -7.80 15.59
N ALA A 16 62.18 -6.53 16.02
CA ALA A 16 61.12 -5.99 16.86
C ALA A 16 59.86 -5.75 16.02
N ILE A 17 58.82 -6.57 16.23
CA ILE A 17 57.50 -6.41 15.62
C ILE A 17 56.74 -5.33 16.41
N LEU A 18 56.68 -4.12 15.86
CA LEU A 18 55.80 -3.05 16.33
C LEU A 18 54.34 -3.44 16.08
N SER A 19 53.66 -3.88 17.14
CA SER A 19 52.22 -4.11 17.12
C SER A 19 51.49 -2.77 17.08
N LEU A 20 51.03 -2.36 15.89
CA LEU A 20 50.08 -1.25 15.75
C LEU A 20 48.75 -1.67 16.40
N PRO A 21 48.13 -0.84 17.27
CA PRO A 21 46.82 -1.13 17.80
C PRO A 21 45.82 -1.15 16.64
N ALA A 22 45.20 -2.30 16.42
CA ALA A 22 44.08 -2.46 15.52
C ALA A 22 43.03 -1.41 15.90
N THR A 23 42.83 -0.42 15.02
CA THR A 23 41.79 0.57 15.15
C THR A 23 40.47 -0.20 15.04
N ALA A 24 39.89 -0.53 16.19
CA ALA A 24 38.57 -1.16 16.25
C ALA A 24 37.62 -0.25 15.47
N ALA A 25 37.18 -0.71 14.30
CA ALA A 25 36.14 -0.06 13.53
C ALA A 25 34.95 0.11 14.49
N ARG A 26 34.72 1.34 14.95
CA ARG A 26 33.53 1.70 15.73
C ARG A 26 32.34 1.29 14.89
N ARG A 27 31.73 0.13 15.21
CA ARG A 27 30.40 -0.23 14.72
C ARG A 27 29.51 0.95 15.05
N ALA A 28 29.07 1.67 14.03
CA ALA A 28 28.07 2.70 14.19
C ALA A 28 26.92 2.11 15.04
N PRO A 29 26.41 2.83 16.04
CA PRO A 29 25.30 2.33 16.84
C PRO A 29 24.17 1.92 15.89
N ALA A 30 23.63 0.73 16.09
CA ALA A 30 22.51 0.20 15.32
C ALA A 30 21.31 1.11 15.55
N GLY A 31 21.20 2.18 14.76
CA GLY A 31 20.09 3.11 14.89
C GLY A 31 18.76 2.40 14.56
N PRO A 32 17.62 3.05 14.82
CA PRO A 32 16.31 2.41 14.82
C PRO A 32 16.07 1.64 13.51
N GLN A 33 15.63 0.39 13.64
CA GLN A 33 15.26 -0.47 12.52
C GLN A 33 13.75 -0.54 12.41
N LEU A 34 13.22 -0.22 11.24
CA LEU A 34 11.83 -0.51 10.88
C LEU A 34 11.76 -1.94 10.37
N LYS A 35 10.91 -2.76 10.98
CA LYS A 35 10.71 -4.17 10.61
C LYS A 35 9.30 -4.38 10.08
N VAL A 36 9.16 -5.23 9.08
CA VAL A 36 7.85 -5.76 8.70
C VAL A 36 7.53 -6.91 9.66
N VAL A 37 6.36 -6.85 10.28
CA VAL A 37 5.86 -7.87 11.21
C VAL A 37 4.46 -8.29 10.81
N THR A 38 4.02 -9.44 11.29
CA THR A 38 2.63 -9.87 11.17
C THR A 38 1.83 -9.34 12.36
N SER A 39 0.67 -8.77 12.11
CA SER A 39 -0.29 -8.32 13.12
C SER A 39 -1.66 -8.90 12.77
N GLY A 40 -2.00 -10.05 13.38
CA GLY A 40 -3.19 -10.81 12.99
C GLY A 40 -3.03 -11.45 11.61
N SER A 41 -3.96 -11.17 10.71
CA SER A 41 -3.93 -11.60 9.30
C SER A 41 -3.24 -10.60 8.36
N GLU A 42 -2.79 -9.45 8.87
CA GLU A 42 -2.16 -8.40 8.06
C GLU A 42 -0.68 -8.24 8.37
N GLN A 43 0.03 -7.54 7.49
CA GLN A 43 1.37 -7.06 7.75
C GLN A 43 1.32 -5.65 8.37
N ALA A 44 2.21 -5.38 9.32
CA ALA A 44 2.38 -4.10 9.99
C ALA A 44 3.87 -3.70 10.00
N LEU A 45 4.16 -2.47 10.40
CA LEU A 45 5.53 -1.98 10.55
C LEU A 45 5.84 -1.77 12.03
N GLN A 46 6.90 -2.40 12.52
CA GLN A 46 7.36 -2.24 13.89
C GLN A 46 8.61 -1.36 13.94
N LEU A 47 8.57 -0.31 14.77
CA LEU A 47 9.70 0.55 15.10
C LEU A 47 9.89 0.59 16.62
N GLY A 48 10.86 -0.16 17.13
CA GLY A 48 11.03 -0.33 18.57
C GLY A 48 9.77 -0.97 19.19
N ALA A 49 9.16 -0.28 20.15
CA ALA A 49 7.90 -0.70 20.78
C ALA A 49 6.64 -0.28 20.00
N THR A 50 6.76 0.62 19.02
CA THR A 50 5.60 1.11 18.26
C THR A 50 5.30 0.17 17.11
N VAL A 51 4.03 -0.23 16.98
CA VAL A 51 3.51 -0.96 15.82
C VAL A 51 2.60 -0.01 15.04
N LEU A 52 2.94 0.21 13.77
CA LEU A 52 2.17 0.95 12.79
C LEU A 52 1.34 -0.05 12.00
N SER A 53 0.11 -0.26 12.45
CA SER A 53 -0.87 -1.09 11.74
C SER A 53 -1.32 -0.40 10.47
N ARG A 54 -1.51 -1.17 9.39
CA ARG A 54 -2.11 -0.70 8.13
C ARG A 54 -1.46 0.58 7.56
N PRO A 55 -0.15 0.56 7.29
CA PRO A 55 0.53 1.75 6.77
C PRO A 55 -0.01 2.18 5.38
N PHE A 56 -0.69 1.30 4.65
CA PHE A 56 -1.36 1.59 3.38
C PHE A 56 -2.88 1.86 3.52
N GLY A 57 -3.39 2.02 4.74
CA GLY A 57 -4.80 2.30 5.02
C GLY A 57 -5.72 1.14 4.63
N ALA A 58 -6.74 1.43 3.83
CA ALA A 58 -7.74 0.46 3.37
C ALA A 58 -7.27 -0.42 2.19
N GLN A 59 -6.10 -0.13 1.62
CA GLN A 59 -5.60 -0.82 0.45
C GLN A 59 -5.08 -2.21 0.82
N LEU A 60 -5.38 -3.22 0.00
CA LEU A 60 -4.84 -4.56 0.19
C LEU A 60 -3.39 -4.58 -0.29
N ILE A 61 -2.49 -5.05 0.57
CA ILE A 61 -1.07 -5.21 0.27
C ILE A 61 -0.70 -6.65 0.59
N ASP A 62 -0.30 -7.39 -0.42
CA ASP A 62 0.06 -8.81 -0.29
C ASP A 62 1.37 -8.98 0.48
N ARG A 63 2.30 -8.03 0.29
CA ARG A 63 3.63 -8.05 0.90
C ARG A 63 4.19 -6.65 1.05
N MET A 64 4.85 -6.38 2.18
CA MET A 64 5.60 -5.16 2.43
C MET A 64 7.10 -5.44 2.50
N THR A 65 7.88 -4.47 2.03
CA THR A 65 9.34 -4.47 2.13
C THR A 65 9.83 -3.07 2.47
N VAL A 66 10.74 -2.95 3.45
CA VAL A 66 11.44 -1.69 3.71
C VAL A 66 12.57 -1.57 2.69
N THR A 67 12.42 -0.68 1.71
CA THR A 67 13.35 -0.55 0.57
C THR A 67 14.50 0.41 0.84
N GLY A 68 14.37 1.28 1.84
CA GLY A 68 15.43 2.21 2.18
C GLY A 68 15.28 2.86 3.55
N ARG A 69 16.41 3.31 4.10
CA ARG A 69 16.52 4.06 5.34
C ARG A 69 17.43 5.27 5.11
N TYR A 70 16.93 6.46 5.44
CA TYR A 70 17.58 7.72 5.09
C TYR A 70 17.65 8.63 6.31
N PRO A 71 18.85 9.03 6.76
CA PRO A 71 18.99 9.90 7.93
C PRO A 71 18.52 11.34 7.62
N PHE A 72 17.99 12.01 8.63
CA PHE A 72 17.77 13.46 8.63
C PHE A 72 18.14 14.06 10.00
N LYS A 73 18.16 15.39 10.11
CA LYS A 73 18.44 16.06 11.39
C LYS A 73 17.36 15.69 12.41
N GLY A 74 17.72 14.80 13.34
CA GLY A 74 16.84 14.36 14.41
C GLY A 74 16.01 13.10 14.11
N GLY A 75 16.36 12.29 13.10
CA GLY A 75 15.66 11.02 12.87
C GLY A 75 16.03 10.28 11.58
N HIS A 76 15.12 9.40 11.16
CA HIS A 76 15.24 8.67 9.89
C HIS A 76 13.91 8.68 9.13
N TYR A 77 13.99 8.75 7.81
CA TYR A 77 12.92 8.33 6.92
C TYR A 77 13.13 6.87 6.54
N PHE A 78 12.03 6.14 6.38
CA PHE A 78 12.02 4.83 5.75
C PHE A 78 11.12 4.87 4.54
N LEU A 79 11.59 4.32 3.42
CA LEU A 79 10.75 4.06 2.27
C LEU A 79 10.27 2.62 2.37
N VAL A 80 8.95 2.43 2.28
CA VAL A 80 8.32 1.11 2.35
C VAL A 80 7.56 0.88 1.06
N GLU A 81 7.85 -0.23 0.41
CA GLU A 81 7.13 -0.75 -0.75
C GLU A 81 6.06 -1.73 -0.28
N GLY A 82 4.84 -1.54 -0.74
CA GLY A 82 3.74 -2.48 -0.63
C GLY A 82 3.47 -3.07 -2.00
N GLN A 83 3.61 -4.37 -2.13
CA GLN A 83 3.25 -5.14 -3.31
C GLN A 83 1.72 -5.19 -3.41
N GLY A 84 1.20 -4.68 -4.53
CA GLY A 84 -0.22 -4.70 -4.85
C GLY A 84 -0.57 -5.77 -5.90
N GLY A 85 -1.84 -5.78 -6.33
CA GLY A 85 -2.34 -6.68 -7.37
C GLY A 85 -1.78 -6.41 -8.78
N SER A 86 -2.24 -7.20 -9.74
CA SER A 86 -1.74 -7.22 -11.13
C SER A 86 -1.83 -5.88 -11.87
N GLU A 87 -2.76 -5.00 -11.48
CA GLU A 87 -2.95 -3.69 -12.11
C GLU A 87 -1.99 -2.63 -11.57
N CYS A 88 -1.52 -2.80 -10.33
CA CYS A 88 -0.63 -1.86 -9.68
C CYS A 88 0.37 -2.62 -8.80
N PRO A 89 1.47 -3.15 -9.39
CA PRO A 89 2.31 -4.12 -8.69
C PRO A 89 3.05 -3.54 -7.48
N ALA A 90 3.20 -2.21 -7.38
CA ALA A 90 3.82 -1.57 -6.23
C ALA A 90 3.19 -0.22 -5.85
N ARG A 91 3.12 0.02 -4.54
CA ARG A 91 2.80 1.29 -3.90
C ARG A 91 3.81 1.60 -2.83
N TYR A 92 3.93 2.86 -2.45
CA TYR A 92 4.91 3.31 -1.48
C TYR A 92 4.29 4.15 -0.39
N VAL A 93 4.89 4.09 0.79
CA VAL A 93 4.68 5.03 1.89
C VAL A 93 6.02 5.46 2.46
N VAL A 94 6.06 6.66 3.01
CA VAL A 94 7.20 7.14 3.81
C VAL A 94 6.84 7.04 5.28
N VAL A 95 7.67 6.34 6.06
CA VAL A 95 7.62 6.41 7.52
C VAL A 95 8.66 7.41 7.99
N GLN A 96 8.22 8.49 8.62
CA GLN A 96 9.10 9.44 9.30
C GLN A 96 9.20 9.04 10.77
N ALA A 97 10.44 8.83 11.23
CA ALA A 97 10.75 8.44 12.59
C ALA A 97 11.68 9.44 13.25
N PRO A 98 11.15 10.53 13.85
CA PRO A 98 11.96 11.44 14.64
C PRO A 98 12.42 10.75 15.94
N THR A 99 13.63 11.08 16.40
CA THR A 99 14.18 10.54 17.64
C THR A 99 13.32 10.95 18.83
N GLY A 100 12.84 9.96 19.59
CA GLY A 100 12.03 10.19 20.79
C GLY A 100 10.59 10.63 20.51
N GLN A 101 10.12 10.57 19.26
CA GLN A 101 8.73 10.89 18.91
C GLN A 101 8.06 9.69 18.25
N THR A 102 6.72 9.69 18.26
CA THR A 102 5.92 8.68 17.58
C THR A 102 6.15 8.78 16.07
N PRO A 103 6.47 7.67 15.38
CA PRO A 103 6.64 7.68 13.94
C PRO A 103 5.30 7.97 13.22
N THR A 104 5.38 8.67 12.10
CA THR A 104 4.22 8.99 11.25
C THR A 104 4.36 8.33 9.89
N VAL A 105 3.24 8.00 9.25
CA VAL A 105 3.18 7.38 7.92
C VAL A 105 2.54 8.37 6.95
N SER A 106 3.11 8.54 5.76
CA SER A 106 2.50 9.34 4.71
C SER A 106 1.24 8.68 4.14
N ALA A 107 0.45 9.43 3.38
CA ALA A 107 -0.49 8.81 2.45
C ALA A 107 0.27 7.89 1.45
N PRO A 108 -0.36 6.80 0.96
CA PRO A 108 0.19 5.99 -0.12
C PRO A 108 0.40 6.82 -1.40
N PHE A 109 1.50 6.54 -2.11
CA PHE A 109 1.85 7.18 -3.37
C PHE A 109 2.60 6.19 -4.28
N GLY A 110 2.83 6.55 -5.54
CA GLY A 110 3.63 5.72 -6.44
C GLY A 110 3.34 5.97 -7.92
N THR A 111 3.77 5.04 -8.76
CA THR A 111 3.45 4.99 -10.21
C THR A 111 3.07 3.57 -10.66
N CYS A 112 2.66 2.72 -9.72
CA CYS A 112 2.47 1.29 -9.95
C CYS A 112 3.74 0.55 -10.43
N SER A 113 4.92 1.18 -10.41
CA SER A 113 6.18 0.56 -10.78
C SER A 113 6.99 0.19 -9.55
N THR A 114 7.72 -0.93 -9.64
CA THR A 114 8.76 -1.29 -8.67
C THR A 114 10.05 -0.51 -8.92
N GLY A 115 10.95 -0.48 -7.96
CA GLY A 115 12.30 0.09 -8.16
C GLY A 115 12.40 1.57 -7.85
N ALA A 116 11.59 2.07 -6.91
CA ALA A 116 11.81 3.40 -6.35
C ALA A 116 13.19 3.49 -5.68
N SER A 117 13.87 4.61 -5.91
CA SER A 117 15.08 5.01 -5.21
C SER A 117 14.82 6.31 -4.46
N ALA A 118 15.51 6.56 -3.36
CA ALA A 118 15.35 7.82 -2.64
C ALA A 118 16.67 8.35 -2.11
N SER A 119 16.69 9.65 -1.85
CA SER A 119 17.82 10.37 -1.26
C SER A 119 17.32 11.43 -0.29
N ALA A 120 17.95 11.52 0.88
CA ALA A 120 17.69 12.62 1.79
C ALA A 120 18.38 13.89 1.30
N ARG A 121 17.64 15.00 1.27
CA ARG A 121 18.14 16.36 1.02
C ARG A 121 17.77 17.22 2.23
N THR A 122 18.29 18.45 2.30
CA THR A 122 18.00 19.37 3.40
C THR A 122 16.50 19.56 3.58
N GLY A 123 15.92 18.98 4.63
CA GLY A 123 14.51 19.10 4.99
C GLY A 123 13.52 18.20 4.24
N ALA A 124 13.97 17.32 3.33
CA ALA A 124 13.06 16.48 2.54
C ALA A 124 13.68 15.12 2.17
N LEU A 125 12.83 14.13 1.95
CA LEU A 125 13.19 12.90 1.23
C LEU A 125 12.74 13.04 -0.22
N VAL A 126 13.68 12.93 -1.16
CA VAL A 126 13.37 12.93 -2.60
C VAL A 126 13.33 11.49 -3.09
N ILE A 127 12.19 11.06 -3.63
CA ILE A 127 11.95 9.73 -4.15
C ILE A 127 11.85 9.82 -5.67
N THR A 128 12.56 8.95 -6.38
CA THR A 128 12.56 8.85 -7.85
C THR A 128 12.13 7.43 -8.20
N MET A 129 11.11 7.30 -9.04
CA MET A 129 10.58 6.01 -9.48
C MET A 129 10.26 6.02 -10.98
N PRO A 130 10.32 4.87 -11.67
CA PRO A 130 9.85 4.77 -13.05
C PRO A 130 8.40 5.25 -13.17
N GLY A 131 7.98 5.78 -14.31
CA GLY A 131 6.61 6.24 -14.49
C GLY A 131 5.61 5.11 -14.73
N GLN A 132 6.06 3.95 -15.22
CA GLN A 132 5.21 2.81 -15.57
C GLN A 132 5.85 1.47 -15.20
N PRO A 133 5.05 0.39 -15.08
CA PRO A 133 5.57 -0.97 -15.05
C PRO A 133 6.42 -1.26 -16.30
N GLY A 134 7.67 -1.69 -16.12
CA GLY A 134 8.59 -1.98 -17.22
C GLY A 134 9.49 -0.83 -17.67
N GLY A 135 9.37 0.36 -17.07
CA GLY A 135 10.28 1.50 -17.30
C GLY A 135 9.55 2.78 -17.70
N GLY A 136 10.28 3.72 -18.31
CA GLY A 136 9.73 5.00 -18.79
C GLY A 136 10.39 6.22 -18.16
N SER A 137 9.79 7.40 -18.39
CA SER A 137 10.21 8.65 -17.75
C SER A 137 10.09 8.53 -16.23
N PHE A 138 11.03 9.11 -15.51
CA PHE A 138 10.99 9.08 -14.05
C PHE A 138 10.00 10.12 -13.51
N VAL A 139 9.23 9.71 -12.50
CA VAL A 139 8.46 10.61 -11.65
C VAL A 139 9.23 10.82 -10.35
N ARG A 140 9.29 12.08 -9.90
CA ARG A 140 9.97 12.46 -8.66
C ARG A 140 8.98 13.01 -7.67
N TYR A 141 9.09 12.54 -6.44
CA TYR A 141 8.32 12.99 -5.30
C TYR A 141 9.23 13.61 -4.25
N ALA A 142 8.71 14.57 -3.50
CA ALA A 142 9.29 15.05 -2.27
C ALA A 142 8.36 14.72 -1.11
N TYR A 143 8.90 14.06 -0.09
CA TYR A 143 8.27 14.02 1.23
C TYR A 143 8.86 15.13 2.10
N ALA A 144 7.99 16.03 2.55
CA ALA A 144 8.31 17.08 3.51
C ALA A 144 7.06 17.40 4.35
N GLN A 145 7.27 17.72 5.64
CA GLN A 145 6.19 18.16 6.53
C GLN A 145 5.00 17.17 6.60
N GLY A 146 5.26 15.86 6.58
CA GLY A 146 4.19 14.85 6.65
C GLY A 146 3.51 14.51 5.33
N ALA A 147 3.80 15.24 4.25
CA ALA A 147 3.13 15.10 2.96
C ALA A 147 4.10 14.69 1.85
N VAL A 148 3.62 13.86 0.93
CA VAL A 148 4.29 13.52 -0.33
C VAL A 148 3.69 14.38 -1.43
N LYS A 149 4.53 15.02 -2.25
CA LYS A 149 4.11 15.79 -3.41
C LYS A 149 4.96 15.47 -4.64
N PRO A 150 4.39 15.37 -5.84
CA PRO A 150 5.17 15.30 -7.07
C PRO A 150 5.95 16.62 -7.25
N ILE A 151 7.22 16.52 -7.65
CA ILE A 151 8.10 17.66 -7.90
C ILE A 151 8.70 17.67 -9.32
N ALA A 152 8.56 16.57 -10.06
CA ALA A 152 8.87 16.48 -11.48
C ALA A 152 8.25 15.19 -12.07
N GLY A 153 8.05 15.18 -13.39
CA GLY A 153 7.41 14.09 -14.12
C GLY A 153 6.00 14.45 -14.59
N ASP A 154 5.38 13.53 -15.31
CA ASP A 154 4.00 13.68 -15.78
C ASP A 154 3.01 13.47 -14.62
N PRO A 155 2.13 14.44 -14.31
CA PRO A 155 1.17 14.35 -13.21
C PRO A 155 0.16 13.21 -13.39
N GLU A 156 -0.20 12.83 -14.63
CA GLU A 156 -1.15 11.74 -14.88
C GLU A 156 -0.56 10.38 -14.44
N MET A 157 0.76 10.22 -14.60
CA MET A 157 1.50 9.04 -14.12
C MET A 157 1.62 9.01 -12.60
N ALA A 158 1.61 10.18 -11.95
CA ALA A 158 1.69 10.28 -10.49
C ALA A 158 0.35 9.95 -9.81
N GLU A 159 -0.76 10.19 -10.50
CA GLU A 159 -2.11 9.93 -10.00
C GLU A 159 -2.53 8.47 -10.20
N ALA A 160 -2.00 7.79 -11.23
CA ALA A 160 -2.32 6.40 -11.57
C ALA A 160 -2.08 5.37 -10.44
N ALA A 161 -1.18 5.63 -9.48
CA ALA A 161 -0.93 4.73 -8.35
C ALA A 161 -1.68 5.11 -7.06
N VAL A 162 -2.22 6.32 -7.00
CA VAL A 162 -3.20 6.68 -5.99
C VAL A 162 -4.51 6.13 -6.51
N ALA A 163 -4.71 4.81 -6.41
CA ALA A 163 -6.05 4.28 -6.60
C ALA A 163 -6.98 5.10 -5.70
N PRO A 164 -8.13 5.56 -6.24
CA PRO A 164 -9.08 6.29 -5.43
C PRO A 164 -9.26 5.51 -4.13
N PRO A 165 -9.14 6.15 -2.96
CA PRO A 165 -9.36 5.46 -1.71
C PRO A 165 -10.64 4.65 -1.86
N LEU A 166 -10.63 3.36 -1.48
CA LEU A 166 -11.87 2.60 -1.32
C LEU A 166 -12.83 3.55 -0.63
N ALA A 167 -13.93 3.89 -1.31
CA ALA A 167 -14.80 4.96 -0.87
C ALA A 167 -15.03 4.72 0.61
N GLN A 168 -14.48 5.61 1.46
CA GLN A 168 -14.83 5.57 2.87
C GLN A 168 -16.35 5.58 2.84
N CYS A 169 -17.01 4.68 3.55
CA CYS A 169 -18.45 4.74 3.72
C CYS A 169 -18.71 6.04 4.50
N VAL A 170 -18.69 7.18 3.80
CA VAL A 170 -18.87 8.48 4.39
C VAL A 170 -20.33 8.52 4.74
N ASP A 171 -20.60 8.61 6.04
CA ASP A 171 -21.95 8.80 6.53
C ASP A 171 -22.49 10.08 5.89
N TYR A 172 -23.65 10.00 5.25
CA TYR A 172 -24.25 11.07 4.43
C TYR A 172 -24.35 12.39 5.22
N GLY A 173 -24.47 12.32 6.55
CA GLY A 173 -24.49 13.49 7.44
C GLY A 173 -23.21 14.35 7.42
N THR A 174 -22.07 13.79 6.97
CA THR A 174 -20.78 14.51 6.85
C THR A 174 -20.40 14.84 5.41
N ALA A 175 -21.00 14.18 4.42
CA ALA A 175 -20.97 14.55 3.00
C ALA A 175 -22.00 15.68 2.75
N SER A 176 -21.81 16.83 3.41
CA SER A 176 -22.74 17.95 3.33
C SER A 176 -23.00 18.36 1.87
N ALA A 177 -24.28 18.40 1.48
CA ALA A 177 -24.82 19.01 0.26
C ALA A 177 -24.61 18.28 -1.09
N ALA A 178 -24.39 16.96 -1.10
CA ALA A 178 -24.44 16.20 -2.36
C ALA A 178 -25.89 15.96 -2.80
N GLY A 179 -26.28 16.49 -3.96
CA GLY A 179 -27.61 16.33 -4.55
C GLY A 179 -27.77 15.00 -5.33
N PRO A 180 -28.96 14.71 -5.90
CA PRO A 180 -29.21 13.52 -6.72
C PRO A 180 -28.30 13.36 -7.96
N ALA A 181 -27.59 14.42 -8.38
CA ALA A 181 -26.62 14.37 -9.46
C ALA A 181 -25.32 13.66 -9.04
N ASP A 182 -24.91 13.81 -7.78
CA ASP A 182 -23.59 13.41 -7.32
C ASP A 182 -23.48 11.90 -7.14
N TYR A 183 -24.56 11.23 -6.70
CA TYR A 183 -24.54 9.76 -6.59
C TYR A 183 -24.52 9.08 -7.96
N ARG A 184 -25.07 9.69 -9.01
CA ARG A 184 -25.05 9.11 -10.37
C ARG A 184 -23.66 9.13 -10.96
N THR A 185 -22.97 10.26 -10.79
CA THR A 185 -21.55 10.37 -11.15
C THR A 185 -20.71 9.36 -10.37
N GLU A 186 -20.97 9.20 -9.07
CA GLU A 186 -20.28 8.19 -8.26
C GLU A 186 -20.63 6.76 -8.68
N LEU A 187 -21.89 6.49 -9.06
CA LEU A 187 -22.32 5.19 -9.55
C LEU A 187 -21.71 4.87 -10.92
N ASP A 188 -21.57 5.86 -11.80
CA ASP A 188 -20.91 5.73 -13.11
C ASP A 188 -19.40 5.48 -12.93
N ARG A 189 -18.76 6.14 -11.96
CA ARG A 189 -17.36 5.90 -11.58
C ARG A 189 -17.16 4.53 -10.95
N SER A 190 -18.02 4.17 -10.00
CA SER A 190 -17.91 2.95 -9.22
C SER A 190 -18.31 1.72 -10.03
N LEU A 191 -19.38 1.79 -10.82
CA LEU A 191 -19.91 0.69 -11.64
C LEU A 191 -19.98 1.11 -13.09
N PRO A 192 -18.94 0.80 -13.89
CA PRO A 192 -18.91 1.14 -15.31
C PRO A 192 -20.16 0.64 -16.02
N THR A 193 -20.65 1.39 -17.01
CA THR A 193 -21.90 1.07 -17.72
C THR A 193 -21.93 -0.34 -18.33
N ASP A 194 -20.77 -0.88 -18.70
CA ASP A 194 -20.65 -2.26 -19.18
C ASP A 194 -21.02 -3.29 -18.11
N TRP A 195 -20.77 -3.00 -16.83
CA TRP A 195 -21.10 -3.88 -15.71
C TRP A 195 -22.60 -3.88 -15.37
N ARG A 196 -23.37 -2.99 -15.99
CA ARG A 196 -24.84 -2.96 -15.88
C ARG A 196 -25.51 -3.87 -16.92
N LYS A 197 -24.73 -4.53 -17.79
CA LYS A 197 -25.24 -5.43 -18.83
C LYS A 197 -24.63 -6.82 -18.67
N ARG A 198 -25.48 -7.84 -18.52
CA ARG A 198 -25.04 -9.25 -18.36
C ARG A 198 -24.06 -9.72 -19.44
N SER A 199 -24.32 -9.37 -20.71
CA SER A 199 -23.49 -9.77 -21.84
C SER A 199 -22.07 -9.21 -21.84
N ARG A 200 -21.87 -8.08 -21.17
CA ARG A 200 -20.58 -7.40 -21.04
C ARG A 200 -19.78 -7.91 -19.84
N ILE A 201 -20.47 -8.15 -18.71
CA ILE A 201 -19.86 -8.75 -17.51
C ILE A 201 -19.19 -10.10 -17.83
N ALA A 202 -19.79 -10.92 -18.70
CA ALA A 202 -19.22 -12.20 -19.09
C ALA A 202 -17.82 -12.07 -19.75
N LYS A 203 -17.54 -10.94 -20.40
CA LYS A 203 -16.29 -10.68 -21.12
C LYS A 203 -15.27 -9.87 -20.34
N ALA A 204 -15.69 -9.22 -19.26
CA ALA A 204 -14.79 -8.41 -18.44
C ALA A 204 -13.83 -9.31 -17.65
N GLU A 205 -12.58 -8.91 -17.52
CA GLU A 205 -11.59 -9.50 -16.62
C GLU A 205 -11.43 -8.58 -15.42
N VAL A 206 -11.72 -9.09 -14.23
CA VAL A 206 -11.61 -8.33 -12.99
C VAL A 206 -11.02 -9.22 -11.91
N SER A 207 -10.03 -8.67 -11.22
CA SER A 207 -9.38 -9.32 -10.10
C SER A 207 -10.31 -9.40 -8.89
N GLN A 208 -10.01 -10.31 -7.96
CA GLN A 208 -10.79 -10.45 -6.73
C GLN A 208 -10.75 -9.18 -5.86
N GLU A 209 -9.62 -8.47 -5.85
CA GLU A 209 -9.46 -7.21 -5.13
C GLU A 209 -10.35 -6.10 -5.72
N GLN A 210 -10.31 -5.92 -7.05
CA GLN A 210 -11.17 -4.97 -7.74
C GLN A 210 -12.65 -5.28 -7.51
N LEU A 211 -13.03 -6.57 -7.58
CA LEU A 211 -14.41 -6.98 -7.31
C LEU A 211 -14.82 -6.64 -5.87
N ARG A 212 -13.94 -6.86 -4.90
CA ARG A 212 -14.20 -6.48 -3.50
C ARG A 212 -14.36 -4.99 -3.32
N GLY A 213 -13.50 -4.19 -3.95
CA GLY A 213 -13.60 -2.73 -3.93
C GLY A 213 -14.90 -2.23 -4.56
N LEU A 214 -15.28 -2.80 -5.71
CA LEU A 214 -16.50 -2.51 -6.43
C LEU A 214 -17.75 -2.76 -5.56
N VAL A 215 -17.91 -3.96 -5.03
CA VAL A 215 -19.11 -4.32 -4.25
C VAL A 215 -19.19 -3.57 -2.92
N SER A 216 -18.05 -3.27 -2.29
CA SER A 216 -18.00 -2.46 -1.07
C SER A 216 -18.41 -1.01 -1.36
N SER A 217 -17.96 -0.44 -2.47
CA SER A 217 -18.36 0.91 -2.91
C SER A 217 -19.85 0.99 -3.23
N LEU A 218 -20.39 -0.04 -3.90
CA LEU A 218 -21.83 -0.16 -4.14
C LEU A 218 -22.63 -0.27 -2.84
N ALA A 219 -22.15 -1.02 -1.85
CA ALA A 219 -22.79 -1.14 -0.55
C ALA A 219 -22.81 0.21 0.20
N CYS A 220 -21.74 1.00 0.12
CA CYS A 220 -21.71 2.36 0.66
C CYS A 220 -22.65 3.29 -0.11
N LEU A 221 -22.62 3.28 -1.44
CA LEU A 221 -23.42 4.19 -2.25
C LEU A 221 -24.93 3.90 -2.12
N ALA A 222 -25.29 2.64 -1.87
CA ALA A 222 -26.66 2.22 -1.65
C ALA A 222 -27.28 2.76 -0.35
N THR A 223 -26.52 3.40 0.53
CA THR A 223 -27.08 4.07 1.73
C THR A 223 -27.40 5.54 1.50
N TRP A 224 -27.05 6.10 0.35
CA TRP A 224 -27.31 7.49 0.05
C TRP A 224 -28.80 7.70 -0.27
N PRO A 225 -29.44 8.76 0.25
CA PRO A 225 -30.84 9.05 -0.01
C PRO A 225 -31.16 9.11 -1.51
N GLY A 226 -32.08 8.27 -1.97
CA GLY A 226 -32.50 8.18 -3.37
C GLY A 226 -31.59 7.33 -4.27
N ALA A 227 -30.42 6.90 -3.79
CA ALA A 227 -29.53 6.00 -4.52
C ALA A 227 -29.89 4.53 -4.30
N GLU A 228 -30.60 4.19 -3.23
CA GLU A 228 -30.82 2.82 -2.75
C GLU A 228 -31.41 1.94 -3.85
N ARG A 229 -32.49 2.41 -4.50
CA ARG A 229 -33.15 1.67 -5.59
C ARG A 229 -32.32 1.66 -6.87
N SER A 230 -31.66 2.77 -7.20
CA SER A 230 -30.88 2.90 -8.44
C SER A 230 -29.62 2.05 -8.42
N VAL A 231 -28.84 2.13 -7.34
CA VAL A 231 -27.61 1.37 -7.13
C VAL A 231 -27.92 -0.12 -7.12
N THR A 232 -28.92 -0.54 -6.34
CA THR A 232 -29.29 -1.95 -6.24
C THR A 232 -29.76 -2.50 -7.60
N LYS A 233 -30.62 -1.77 -8.32
CA LYS A 233 -31.07 -2.17 -9.67
C LYS A 233 -29.90 -2.27 -10.66
N ALA A 234 -28.96 -1.33 -10.60
CA ALA A 234 -27.78 -1.32 -11.46
C ALA A 234 -26.81 -2.48 -11.14
N ALA A 235 -26.75 -2.93 -9.88
CA ALA A 235 -25.89 -4.01 -9.42
C ALA A 235 -26.42 -5.43 -9.74
N VAL A 236 -27.74 -5.62 -9.92
CA VAL A 236 -28.32 -6.96 -10.19
C VAL A 236 -27.61 -7.76 -11.30
N PRO A 237 -27.24 -7.19 -12.46
CA PRO A 237 -26.50 -7.91 -13.49
C PRO A 237 -25.20 -8.53 -13.00
N LEU A 238 -24.47 -7.84 -12.12
CA LEU A 238 -23.22 -8.33 -11.51
C LEU A 238 -23.48 -9.51 -10.59
N PHE A 239 -24.42 -9.35 -9.65
CA PHE A 239 -24.72 -10.39 -8.65
C PHE A 239 -25.44 -11.61 -9.23
N SER A 240 -26.17 -11.44 -10.34
CA SER A 240 -26.79 -12.55 -11.10
C SER A 240 -25.90 -13.14 -12.19
N SER A 241 -24.64 -12.71 -12.28
CA SER A 241 -23.68 -13.26 -13.24
C SER A 241 -23.23 -14.66 -12.81
N SER A 242 -23.22 -15.63 -13.72
CA SER A 242 -22.62 -16.95 -13.46
C SER A 242 -21.13 -16.88 -13.19
N ARG A 243 -20.43 -15.89 -13.78
CA ARG A 243 -18.97 -15.71 -13.63
C ARG A 243 -18.60 -15.04 -12.31
N TYR A 244 -19.31 -13.97 -11.93
CA TYR A 244 -18.92 -13.11 -10.81
C TYR A 244 -19.91 -13.08 -9.64
N GLY A 245 -21.11 -13.65 -9.77
CA GLY A 245 -22.16 -13.57 -8.75
C GLY A 245 -21.72 -14.13 -7.42
N LYS A 246 -21.26 -15.39 -7.39
CA LYS A 246 -20.73 -16.04 -6.18
C LYS A 246 -19.57 -15.27 -5.56
N ALA A 247 -18.64 -14.78 -6.38
CA ALA A 247 -17.49 -14.00 -5.92
C ALA A 247 -17.89 -12.62 -5.35
N SER A 248 -18.93 -12.00 -5.91
CA SER A 248 -19.48 -10.71 -5.45
C SER A 248 -20.10 -10.84 -4.06
N PHE A 249 -20.88 -11.90 -3.83
CA PHE A 249 -21.43 -12.20 -2.50
C PHE A 249 -20.32 -12.54 -1.50
N ALA A 250 -19.37 -13.40 -1.88
CA ALA A 250 -18.23 -13.74 -1.02
C ALA A 250 -17.39 -12.51 -0.63
N ALA A 251 -17.25 -11.53 -1.52
CA ALA A 251 -16.55 -10.29 -1.23
C ALA A 251 -17.31 -9.42 -0.21
N LEU A 252 -18.65 -9.30 -0.32
CA LEU A 252 -19.46 -8.62 0.70
C LEU A 252 -19.42 -9.33 2.05
N ASP A 253 -19.48 -10.67 2.07
CA ASP A 253 -19.36 -11.47 3.29
C ASP A 253 -18.00 -11.28 3.98
N THR A 254 -16.93 -11.21 3.18
CA THR A 254 -15.59 -10.93 3.69
C THR A 254 -15.57 -9.55 4.35
N THR A 255 -16.04 -8.50 3.66
CA THR A 255 -16.15 -7.15 4.23
C THR A 255 -17.05 -7.11 5.47
N ALA A 256 -18.15 -7.85 5.49
CA ALA A 256 -19.10 -7.88 6.62
C ALA A 256 -18.53 -8.54 7.89
N ARG A 257 -17.56 -9.46 7.76
CA ARG A 257 -16.93 -10.22 8.86
C ARG A 257 -15.57 -9.66 9.27
N ASP A 258 -14.96 -8.88 8.39
CA ASP A 258 -13.69 -8.20 8.64
C ASP A 258 -13.84 -7.27 9.84
N LEU A 259 -13.26 -7.64 10.99
CA LEU A 259 -13.37 -6.86 12.22
C LEU A 259 -12.60 -5.53 12.16
N ASP A 260 -11.71 -5.40 11.19
CA ASP A 260 -10.84 -4.23 10.98
C ASP A 260 -11.46 -3.24 9.96
N SER A 261 -12.59 -3.60 9.35
CA SER A 261 -13.40 -2.69 8.54
C SER A 261 -14.27 -1.77 9.41
N ASP A 262 -14.54 -0.57 8.90
CA ASP A 262 -15.41 0.42 9.55
C ASP A 262 -16.77 -0.22 9.95
N PRO A 263 -17.26 -0.04 11.20
CA PRO A 263 -18.53 -0.62 11.64
C PRO A 263 -19.73 -0.30 10.74
N GLY A 264 -19.79 0.92 10.19
CA GLY A 264 -20.81 1.34 9.23
C GLY A 264 -20.70 0.58 7.92
N LEU A 265 -19.49 0.48 7.35
CA LEU A 265 -19.22 -0.32 6.16
C LEU A 265 -19.64 -1.80 6.35
N ARG A 266 -19.34 -2.40 7.51
CA ARG A 266 -19.73 -3.79 7.80
C ARG A 266 -21.24 -3.95 7.83
N ALA A 267 -21.95 -3.02 8.46
CA ALA A 267 -23.41 -3.02 8.50
C ALA A 267 -24.01 -2.84 7.09
N ASN A 268 -23.47 -1.92 6.30
CA ASN A 268 -23.89 -1.64 4.93
C ASN A 268 -23.65 -2.84 4.01
N ALA A 269 -22.50 -3.50 4.13
CA ALA A 269 -22.19 -4.71 3.36
C ALA A 269 -23.20 -5.84 3.64
N ARG A 270 -23.58 -6.06 4.91
CA ARG A 270 -24.60 -7.05 5.29
C ARG A 270 -25.98 -6.71 4.72
N ALA A 271 -26.42 -5.46 4.90
CA ALA A 271 -27.72 -5.00 4.41
C ALA A 271 -27.81 -5.07 2.88
N PHE A 272 -26.75 -4.64 2.19
CA PHE A 272 -26.66 -4.69 0.74
C PHE A 272 -26.64 -6.13 0.23
N ALA A 273 -25.85 -7.02 0.84
CA ALA A 273 -25.83 -8.45 0.49
C ALA A 273 -27.22 -9.09 0.61
N ALA A 274 -27.93 -8.84 1.72
CA ALA A 274 -29.28 -9.37 1.95
C ALA A 274 -30.28 -8.89 0.88
N ASN A 275 -30.21 -7.60 0.51
CA ASN A 275 -31.06 -7.04 -0.54
C ASN A 275 -30.72 -7.64 -1.92
N MET A 276 -29.44 -7.84 -2.22
CA MET A 276 -29.01 -8.46 -3.47
C MET A 276 -29.44 -9.92 -3.57
N HIS A 277 -29.35 -10.71 -2.48
CA HIS A 277 -29.90 -12.07 -2.45
C HIS A 277 -31.39 -12.08 -2.81
N PHE A 278 -32.19 -11.25 -2.13
CA PHE A 278 -33.63 -11.15 -2.39
C PHE A 278 -33.94 -10.83 -3.87
N LEU A 279 -33.19 -9.92 -4.49
CA LEU A 279 -33.44 -9.50 -5.88
C LEU A 279 -32.92 -10.48 -6.93
N VAL A 280 -31.84 -11.20 -6.64
CA VAL A 280 -31.30 -12.23 -7.53
C VAL A 280 -32.20 -13.47 -7.50
N ASP A 281 -32.60 -13.93 -6.30
CA ASP A 281 -33.44 -15.12 -6.13
C ASP A 281 -34.82 -14.91 -6.77
N ARG A 282 -35.43 -13.73 -6.60
CA ARG A 282 -36.73 -13.41 -7.23
C ARG A 282 -36.67 -13.32 -8.76
N ARG A 283 -35.50 -13.18 -9.36
CA ARG A 283 -35.34 -13.15 -10.82
C ARG A 283 -35.37 -14.53 -11.46
N GLU A 284 -35.13 -15.60 -10.70
CA GLU A 284 -35.27 -16.97 -11.18
C GLU A 284 -36.74 -17.43 -11.23
N ALA A 285 -37.65 -16.63 -10.66
CA ALA A 285 -39.08 -16.89 -10.62
C ALA A 285 -39.91 -16.15 -11.71
N PHE A 286 -39.25 -15.48 -12.66
CA PHE A 286 -39.89 -14.83 -13.81
C PHE A 286 -39.41 -15.43 -15.14
#